data_AF-A0A8K0HPT4-F1
#
_entry.id   AF-A0A8K0HPT4-F1
#
_cell.length_a   1.000
_cell.length_b   1.000
_cell.length_c   1.000
_cell.angle_alpha   90.00
_cell.angle_beta   90.00
_cell.angle_gamma   90.00
#
_symmetry.space_group_name_H-M   'P 1'
#
loop_
_entity.id
_entity.type
_entity.pdbx_description
1 polymer ?
#
loop_
_entity_poly.entity_id
_entity_poly.type
_entity_poly.pdbx_seq_one_letter_code
_entity_poly.pdbx_strand_id
1 'polypeptide(L)'
;MNLCFRLWFRICALEHTHIYENVFTIINGLSEFRLKGYEASSIWDKDFHPPPHRESWIETLFKDFDPNISTSIKEEKYLFFYGGKDDDWIQRFTSKAQALLDSPTLKEARVDIKLFCVGKSGKGGEDLSTEKRFWTKAESMFFSNISYHHYKQMNLETLEVQRLLSYKNEAGWALLSKGSTVVTNGHGSIVLKVVEEFEKWKDRVVNNKSFATAFKDCYNMLNSSTTYCCRVDFPSEKENIPITMTCTECRRAMETLISYKCCHIYGPLKEHH
;
A
#
# COMPACT_ATOMS: atom_id res chain seq x y z
N MET A 1 18.20 -44.56 -13.95
CA MET A 1 17.30 -43.46 -14.36
C MET A 1 15.92 -43.79 -13.80
N ASN A 2 15.65 -43.31 -12.58
CA ASN A 2 14.69 -43.91 -11.65
C ASN A 2 13.23 -43.52 -11.94
N LEU A 3 12.33 -44.48 -11.66
CA LEU A 3 10.86 -44.39 -11.79
C LEU A 3 10.24 -43.09 -11.23
N CYS A 4 10.87 -42.44 -10.25
CA CYS A 4 10.40 -41.18 -9.67
C CYS A 4 10.35 -40.02 -10.67
N PHE A 5 11.27 -39.94 -11.63
CA PHE A 5 11.26 -38.87 -12.64
C PHE A 5 10.10 -39.05 -13.64
N ARG A 6 9.70 -40.30 -13.90
CA ARG A 6 8.53 -40.62 -14.74
C ARG A 6 7.20 -40.39 -14.03
N LEU A 7 7.16 -40.47 -12.70
CA LEU A 7 5.96 -40.14 -11.92
C LEU A 7 5.75 -38.62 -11.82
N TRP A 8 6.82 -37.83 -11.62
CA TRP A 8 6.72 -36.37 -11.57
C TRP A 8 6.18 -35.80 -12.89
N PHE A 9 6.72 -36.24 -14.03
CA PHE A 9 6.22 -35.79 -15.34
C PHE A 9 4.76 -36.20 -15.62
N ARG A 10 4.27 -37.31 -15.05
CA ARG A 10 2.86 -37.70 -15.19
C ARG A 10 1.92 -36.89 -14.30
N ILE A 11 2.38 -36.40 -13.14
CA ILE A 11 1.58 -35.58 -12.23
C ILE A 11 1.45 -34.16 -12.77
N CYS A 12 2.53 -33.54 -13.27
CA CYS A 12 2.45 -32.22 -13.92
C CYS A 12 1.67 -32.25 -15.24
N ALA A 13 1.61 -33.38 -15.95
CA ALA A 13 0.84 -33.50 -17.20
C ALA A 13 -0.68 -33.67 -17.00
N LEU A 14 -1.15 -33.94 -15.77
CA LEU A 14 -2.57 -34.09 -15.44
C LEU A 14 -3.23 -32.78 -14.97
N GLU A 15 -2.47 -31.70 -14.77
CA GLU A 15 -2.97 -30.40 -14.27
C GLU A 15 -3.68 -29.53 -15.32
N HIS A 16 -3.89 -30.02 -16.55
CA HIS A 16 -4.61 -29.28 -17.58
C HIS A 16 -6.13 -29.51 -17.66
N THR A 17 -6.72 -30.25 -16.72
CA THR A 17 -8.17 -30.47 -16.72
C THR A 17 -8.76 -30.33 -15.32
N HIS A 18 -9.55 -29.27 -15.12
CA HIS A 18 -10.61 -29.06 -14.13
C HIS A 18 -10.73 -30.09 -13.00
N ILE A 19 -10.54 -29.62 -11.76
CA ILE A 19 -11.40 -29.79 -10.56
C ILE A 19 -10.53 -29.47 -9.33
N TYR A 20 -10.69 -28.27 -8.76
CA TYR A 20 -10.10 -27.89 -7.47
C TYR A 20 -11.19 -27.96 -6.38
N GLU A 21 -11.55 -29.16 -5.99
CA GLU A 21 -11.97 -29.44 -4.62
C GLU A 21 -11.02 -30.52 -4.09
N ASN A 22 -10.45 -30.32 -2.90
CA ASN A 22 -9.53 -31.22 -2.17
C ASN A 22 -8.01 -31.10 -2.36
N VAL A 23 -7.46 -29.88 -2.36
CA VAL A 23 -6.02 -29.68 -2.06
C VAL A 23 -5.69 -30.10 -0.60
N PHE A 24 -6.64 -29.95 0.32
CA PHE A 24 -6.44 -30.29 1.74
C PHE A 24 -6.39 -31.81 2.01
N THR A 25 -6.99 -32.64 1.15
CA THR A 25 -6.98 -34.10 1.28
C THR A 25 -5.72 -34.72 0.68
N ILE A 26 -5.15 -34.11 -0.36
CA ILE A 26 -3.87 -34.59 -0.95
C ILE A 26 -2.69 -34.31 -0.01
N ILE A 27 -2.70 -33.17 0.68
CA ILE A 27 -1.65 -32.84 1.67
C ILE A 27 -1.74 -33.76 2.91
N ASN A 28 -2.95 -34.07 3.38
CA ASN A 28 -3.13 -35.00 4.51
C ASN A 28 -3.05 -36.49 4.12
N GLY A 29 -3.11 -36.84 2.83
CA GLY A 29 -2.92 -38.22 2.36
C GLY A 29 -1.45 -38.63 2.21
N LEU A 30 -0.52 -37.68 2.27
CA LEU A 30 0.93 -37.95 2.16
C LEU A 30 1.56 -38.38 3.48
N SER A 31 0.84 -38.34 4.61
CA SER A 31 1.33 -38.84 5.90
C SER A 31 1.35 -40.37 6.01
N GLU A 32 0.80 -41.13 5.04
CA GLU A 32 0.75 -42.60 5.10
C GLU A 32 1.57 -43.34 4.03
N PHE A 33 2.29 -42.64 3.14
CA PHE A 33 3.19 -43.32 2.20
C PHE A 33 4.51 -43.70 2.89
N ARG A 34 4.51 -44.86 3.56
CA ARG A 34 5.71 -45.54 4.05
C ARG A 34 6.45 -46.18 2.87
N LEU A 35 7.15 -45.37 2.07
CA LEU A 35 8.15 -45.89 1.13
C LEU A 35 9.29 -46.48 1.94
N LYS A 36 9.61 -47.75 1.68
CA LYS A 36 10.63 -48.54 2.38
C LYS A 36 11.93 -47.74 2.57
N GLY A 37 12.21 -47.36 3.82
CA GLY A 37 13.57 -47.15 4.32
C GLY A 37 14.20 -45.77 4.17
N TYR A 38 13.47 -44.71 3.81
CA TYR A 38 14.00 -43.34 3.85
C TYR A 38 13.09 -42.44 4.67
N GLU A 39 13.61 -41.89 5.76
CA GLU A 39 12.89 -40.89 6.56
C GLU A 39 12.70 -39.61 5.75
N ALA A 40 11.45 -39.21 5.57
CA ALA A 40 11.07 -37.95 4.90
C ALA A 40 11.58 -36.70 5.63
N SER A 41 12.03 -36.81 6.90
CA SER A 41 12.61 -35.71 7.68
C SER A 41 13.91 -35.17 7.10
N SER A 42 14.68 -36.01 6.40
CA SER A 42 16.03 -35.64 5.93
C SER A 42 16.06 -34.78 4.65
N ILE A 43 14.91 -34.57 3.99
CA ILE A 43 14.81 -33.80 2.73
C ILE A 43 14.44 -32.33 2.98
N TRP A 44 13.82 -32.01 4.12
CA TRP A 44 13.31 -30.66 4.40
C TRP A 44 14.24 -29.79 5.27
N ASP A 45 15.24 -30.38 5.92
CA ASP A 45 16.02 -29.71 6.97
C ASP A 45 17.30 -28.99 6.51
N LYS A 46 17.71 -29.11 5.23
CA LYS A 46 19.02 -28.57 4.80
C LYS A 46 19.01 -27.42 3.81
N ASP A 47 17.91 -27.19 3.09
CA ASP A 47 17.84 -26.13 2.07
C ASP A 47 16.63 -25.18 2.23
N PHE A 48 15.80 -25.34 3.27
CA PHE A 48 14.78 -24.34 3.59
C PHE A 48 15.41 -23.18 4.36
N HIS A 49 16.13 -22.33 3.65
CA HIS A 49 16.30 -20.96 4.12
C HIS A 49 14.93 -20.29 4.01
N PRO A 50 14.35 -19.77 5.12
CA PRO A 50 13.20 -18.89 5.00
C PRO A 50 13.60 -17.79 4.01
N PRO A 51 12.75 -17.47 3.02
CA PRO A 51 13.09 -16.47 2.03
C PRO A 51 13.57 -15.20 2.75
N PRO A 52 14.67 -14.57 2.31
CA PRO A 52 15.17 -13.34 2.93
C PRO A 52 13.98 -12.39 3.07
N HIS A 53 13.75 -11.89 4.28
CA HIS A 53 12.60 -11.06 4.71
C HIS A 53 11.74 -10.58 3.53
N ARG A 54 10.52 -11.12 3.41
CA ARG A 54 9.53 -10.63 2.44
C ARG A 54 9.48 -9.10 2.54
N GLU A 55 9.85 -8.40 1.46
CA GLU A 55 9.78 -6.94 1.41
C GLU A 55 8.38 -6.49 1.85
N SER A 56 8.31 -5.48 2.72
CA SER A 56 7.02 -4.93 3.10
C SER A 56 6.38 -4.22 1.91
N TRP A 57 5.05 -4.15 1.87
CA TRP A 57 4.35 -3.45 0.80
C TRP A 57 4.77 -1.97 0.69
N ILE A 58 5.07 -1.32 1.83
CA ILE A 58 5.60 0.04 1.89
C ILE A 58 6.94 0.11 1.16
N GLU A 59 7.88 -0.78 1.49
CA GLU A 59 9.18 -0.84 0.82
C GLU A 59 9.02 -1.07 -0.69
N THR A 60 8.18 -2.01 -1.10
CA THR A 60 7.93 -2.31 -2.51
C THR A 60 7.40 -1.10 -3.29
N LEU A 61 6.50 -0.31 -2.69
CA LEU A 61 5.93 0.88 -3.34
C LEU A 61 6.92 2.04 -3.38
N PHE A 62 7.69 2.24 -2.32
CA PHE A 62 8.43 3.49 -2.12
C PHE A 62 9.95 3.39 -2.38
N LYS A 63 10.53 2.19 -2.53
CA LYS A 63 12.00 2.03 -2.71
C LYS A 63 12.61 2.77 -3.92
N ASP A 64 11.81 3.11 -4.92
CA ASP A 64 12.29 3.83 -6.12
C ASP A 64 12.44 5.35 -5.87
N PHE A 65 11.88 5.88 -4.78
CA PHE A 65 11.88 7.33 -4.51
C PHE A 65 13.17 7.81 -3.86
N ASP A 66 13.77 7.01 -2.98
CA ASP A 66 15.01 7.33 -2.30
C ASP A 66 15.74 6.03 -1.92
N PRO A 67 17.06 5.92 -2.22
CA PRO A 67 17.84 4.72 -1.95
C PRO A 67 17.94 4.37 -0.45
N ASN A 68 17.67 5.32 0.44
CA ASN A 68 17.71 5.14 1.88
C ASN A 68 16.37 4.73 2.49
N ILE A 69 15.30 4.55 1.70
CA ILE A 69 14.00 4.12 2.23
C ILE A 69 14.10 2.75 2.89
N SER A 70 14.71 1.77 2.22
CA SER A 70 14.92 0.43 2.80
C SER A 70 15.70 0.49 4.11
N THR A 71 16.75 1.32 4.18
CA THR A 71 17.52 1.52 5.42
C THR A 71 16.66 2.15 6.51
N SER A 72 15.89 3.19 6.18
CA SER A 72 15.05 3.91 7.15
C SER A 72 13.91 3.04 7.67
N ILE A 73 13.38 2.14 6.82
CA ILE A 73 12.40 1.13 7.23
C ILE A 73 13.02 0.18 8.25
N LYS A 74 14.21 -0.36 7.98
CA LYS A 74 14.92 -1.27 8.90
C LYS A 74 15.31 -0.62 10.22
N GLU A 75 15.59 0.68 10.20
CA GLU A 75 15.90 1.48 11.39
C GLU A 75 14.66 1.91 12.18
N GLU A 76 13.45 1.46 11.78
CA GLU A 76 12.19 1.79 12.45
C GLU A 76 11.93 3.32 12.55
N LYS A 77 12.44 4.08 11.56
CA LYS A 77 12.24 5.54 11.48
C LYS A 77 10.80 5.88 11.10
N TYR A 78 10.39 7.09 11.44
CA TYR A 78 9.14 7.64 10.94
C TYR A 78 9.31 8.15 9.52
N LEU A 79 8.38 7.76 8.64
CA LEU A 79 8.41 8.12 7.22
C LEU A 79 7.05 8.71 6.86
N PHE A 80 7.04 9.96 6.40
CA PHE A 80 5.88 10.55 5.73
C PHE A 80 6.08 10.42 4.23
N PHE A 81 5.19 9.69 3.59
CA PHE A 81 4.98 9.73 2.15
C PHE A 81 3.76 10.59 1.87
N TYR A 82 3.84 11.56 0.97
CA TYR A 82 2.73 12.45 0.68
C TYR A 82 2.75 12.91 -0.77
N GLY A 83 1.60 13.33 -1.28
CA GLY A 83 1.46 13.83 -2.64
C GLY A 83 0.03 14.27 -2.91
N GLY A 84 -0.29 14.64 -4.15
CA GLY A 84 -1.62 15.12 -4.50
C GLY A 84 -1.67 15.77 -5.88
N LYS A 85 -2.86 16.22 -6.29
CA LYS A 85 -3.07 17.01 -7.51
C LYS A 85 -3.06 18.52 -7.29
N ASP A 86 -3.05 18.95 -6.03
CA ASP A 86 -3.05 20.36 -5.64
C ASP A 86 -1.65 20.75 -5.14
N ASP A 87 -0.96 21.56 -5.94
CA ASP A 87 0.39 22.06 -5.62
C ASP A 87 0.41 22.98 -4.39
N ASP A 88 -0.66 23.74 -4.14
CA ASP A 88 -0.77 24.60 -2.96
C ASP A 88 -0.92 23.72 -1.71
N TRP A 89 -1.69 22.64 -1.79
CA TRP A 89 -1.78 21.65 -0.71
C TRP A 89 -0.41 21.02 -0.44
N ILE A 90 0.31 20.58 -1.47
CA ILE A 90 1.65 19.97 -1.34
C ILE A 90 2.60 20.96 -0.65
N GLN A 91 2.69 22.19 -1.15
CA GLN A 91 3.57 23.22 -0.58
C GLN A 91 3.23 23.52 0.88
N ARG A 92 1.94 23.66 1.20
CA ARG A 92 1.47 23.91 2.56
C ARG A 92 1.80 22.73 3.47
N PHE A 93 1.55 21.50 3.03
CA PHE A 93 1.88 20.30 3.80
C PHE A 93 3.38 20.19 4.06
N THR A 94 4.23 20.36 3.03
CA THR A 94 5.70 20.36 3.19
C THR A 94 6.15 21.39 4.22
N SER A 95 5.65 22.62 4.15
CA SER A 95 5.99 23.69 5.09
C SER A 95 5.58 23.35 6.53
N LYS A 96 4.36 22.86 6.73
CA LYS A 96 3.85 22.50 8.06
C LYS A 96 4.52 21.26 8.63
N ALA A 97 4.79 20.26 7.80
CA ALA A 97 5.54 19.08 8.19
C ALA A 97 6.98 19.46 8.61
N GLN A 98 7.65 20.33 7.85
CA GLN A 98 8.98 20.81 8.22
C GLN A 98 8.96 21.55 9.57
N ALA A 99 7.98 22.41 9.80
CA ALA A 99 7.80 23.09 11.09
C ALA A 99 7.54 22.10 12.25
N LEU A 100 6.80 21.02 11.99
CA LEU A 100 6.59 19.93 12.94
C LEU A 100 7.92 19.23 13.30
N LEU A 101 8.73 18.87 12.30
CA LEU A 101 10.07 18.27 12.47
C LEU A 101 10.98 19.19 13.30
N ASP A 102 10.85 20.50 13.13
CA ASP A 102 11.65 21.50 13.83
C ASP A 102 11.20 21.81 15.25
N SER A 103 10.04 21.28 15.68
CA SER A 103 9.47 21.56 16.99
C SER A 103 10.37 21.05 18.15
N PRO A 104 10.49 21.83 19.25
CA PRO A 104 11.23 21.39 20.43
C PRO A 104 10.71 20.06 20.99
N THR A 105 9.40 19.87 21.00
CA THR A 105 8.77 18.65 21.53
C THR A 105 9.20 17.38 20.81
N LEU A 106 9.29 17.39 19.47
CA LEU A 106 9.76 16.21 18.74
C LEU A 106 11.27 16.00 18.90
N LYS A 107 12.05 17.07 18.97
CA LYS A 107 13.50 17.02 19.22
C LYS A 107 13.81 16.42 20.60
N GLU A 108 13.12 16.87 21.64
CA GLU A 108 13.23 16.33 23.01
C GLU A 108 12.78 14.87 23.09
N ALA A 109 11.69 14.53 22.40
CA ALA A 109 11.20 13.16 22.30
C ALA A 109 12.06 12.26 21.38
N ARG A 110 13.11 12.80 20.75
CA ARG A 110 14.00 12.11 19.80
C ARG A 110 13.24 11.43 18.65
N VAL A 111 12.19 12.10 18.17
CA VAL A 111 11.37 11.63 17.05
C VAL A 111 11.99 12.16 15.75
N ASP A 112 12.65 11.27 15.00
CA ASP A 112 13.18 11.56 13.67
C ASP A 112 12.16 11.13 12.60
N ILE A 113 11.74 12.09 11.77
CA ILE A 113 10.74 11.92 10.71
C ILE A 113 11.39 12.30 9.39
N LYS A 114 11.30 11.43 8.38
CA LYS A 114 11.71 11.74 7.01
C LYS A 114 10.50 12.01 6.13
N LEU A 115 10.61 13.02 5.27
CA LEU A 115 9.55 13.45 4.36
C LEU A 115 9.88 13.02 2.92
N PHE A 116 8.94 12.38 2.25
CA PHE A 116 9.04 11.93 0.86
C PHE A 116 7.83 12.44 0.07
N CYS A 117 8.07 13.41 -0.81
CA CYS A 117 7.03 13.92 -1.71
C CYS A 117 6.96 13.03 -2.96
N VAL A 118 5.78 12.48 -3.24
CA VAL A 118 5.48 11.73 -4.46
C VAL A 118 5.04 12.71 -5.55
N GLY A 119 5.66 12.61 -6.73
CA GLY A 119 5.31 13.43 -7.91
C GLY A 119 6.06 14.75 -8.04
N LYS A 120 6.92 15.09 -7.08
CA LYS A 120 7.90 16.18 -7.22
C LYS A 120 9.31 15.61 -7.16
N SER A 121 10.18 16.09 -8.03
CA SER A 121 11.61 15.81 -8.00
C SER A 121 12.29 16.58 -6.85
N GLY A 122 13.43 16.08 -6.37
CA GLY A 122 14.25 16.78 -5.37
C GLY A 122 14.76 18.16 -5.78
N LYS A 123 14.56 18.57 -7.05
CA LYS A 123 14.90 19.90 -7.58
C LYS A 123 13.67 20.82 -7.72
N GLY A 124 12.50 20.42 -7.23
CA GLY A 124 11.28 21.22 -7.24
C GLY A 124 10.47 21.18 -8.55
N GLY A 125 10.90 20.41 -9.56
CA GLY A 125 10.12 20.15 -10.79
C GLY A 125 9.21 18.92 -10.65
N GLU A 126 8.23 18.77 -11.54
CA GLU A 126 7.37 17.59 -11.58
C GLU A 126 8.16 16.31 -11.90
N ASP A 127 7.85 15.22 -11.21
CA ASP A 127 8.32 13.88 -11.54
C ASP A 127 7.14 12.96 -11.84
N LEU A 128 6.46 13.28 -12.94
CA LEU A 128 5.34 12.50 -13.48
C LEU A 128 5.73 11.05 -13.78
N SER A 129 7.01 10.80 -14.06
CA SER A 129 7.50 9.46 -14.39
C SER A 129 7.51 8.55 -13.16
N THR A 130 7.98 9.06 -12.03
CA THR A 130 8.00 8.33 -10.76
C THR A 130 6.61 8.26 -10.14
N GLU A 131 5.81 9.33 -10.22
CA GLU A 131 4.41 9.31 -9.78
C GLU A 131 3.59 8.24 -10.53
N LYS A 132 3.68 8.22 -11.86
CA LYS A 132 2.98 7.24 -12.70
C LYS A 132 3.40 5.81 -12.33
N ARG A 133 4.71 5.57 -12.19
CA ARG A 133 5.24 4.25 -11.81
C ARG A 133 4.74 3.81 -10.45
N PHE A 134 4.71 4.71 -9.47
CA PHE A 134 4.18 4.45 -8.14
C PHE A 134 2.72 4.02 -8.17
N TRP A 135 1.86 4.78 -8.85
CA TRP A 135 0.45 4.41 -8.97
C TRP A 135 0.26 3.10 -9.73
N THR A 136 1.04 2.85 -10.79
CA THR A 136 1.01 1.56 -11.49
C THR A 136 1.40 0.40 -10.57
N LYS A 137 2.42 0.56 -9.72
CA LYS A 137 2.80 -0.47 -8.73
C LYS A 137 1.70 -0.71 -7.69
N ALA A 138 1.12 0.36 -7.14
CA ALA A 138 0.03 0.27 -6.17
C ALA A 138 -1.18 -0.46 -6.76
N GLU A 139 -1.57 -0.13 -7.99
CA GLU A 139 -2.63 -0.84 -8.68
C GLU A 139 -2.28 -2.32 -8.91
N SER A 140 -1.09 -2.63 -9.44
CA SER A 140 -0.68 -4.02 -9.68
C SER A 140 -0.70 -4.86 -8.40
N MET A 141 -0.23 -4.29 -7.28
CA MET A 141 -0.28 -4.93 -5.97
C MET A 141 -1.71 -5.19 -5.49
N PHE A 142 -2.61 -4.23 -5.71
CA PHE A 142 -4.02 -4.39 -5.36
C PHE A 142 -4.67 -5.52 -6.17
N PHE A 143 -4.49 -5.53 -7.49
CA PHE A 143 -5.08 -6.55 -8.35
C PHE A 143 -4.50 -7.94 -8.10
N SER A 144 -3.18 -8.08 -7.90
CA SER A 144 -2.58 -9.38 -7.57
C SER A 144 -3.14 -9.96 -6.28
N ASN A 145 -3.37 -9.11 -5.28
CA ASN A 145 -3.86 -9.57 -3.98
C ASN A 145 -5.33 -9.98 -4.02
N ILE A 146 -6.18 -9.30 -4.80
CA ILE A 146 -7.59 -9.68 -4.93
C ILE A 146 -7.75 -10.97 -5.73
N SER A 147 -7.00 -11.13 -6.81
CA SER A 147 -6.99 -12.37 -7.58
C SER A 147 -6.50 -13.55 -6.74
N TYR A 148 -5.56 -13.33 -5.83
CA TYR A 148 -5.00 -14.37 -4.96
C TYR A 148 -5.91 -14.74 -3.76
N HIS A 149 -6.48 -13.75 -3.06
CA HIS A 149 -7.20 -14.00 -1.79
C HIS A 149 -8.72 -14.18 -1.93
N HIS A 150 -9.30 -13.99 -3.12
CA HIS A 150 -10.71 -13.67 -3.32
C HIS A 150 -11.13 -12.42 -2.53
N TYR A 151 -11.96 -11.57 -3.15
CA TYR A 151 -12.36 -10.27 -2.57
C TYR A 151 -12.87 -10.33 -1.11
N LYS A 152 -13.47 -11.45 -0.68
CA LYS A 152 -14.01 -11.65 0.67
C LYS A 152 -12.95 -11.77 1.78
N GLN A 153 -11.67 -11.94 1.46
CA GLN A 153 -10.59 -12.14 2.43
C GLN A 153 -9.42 -11.17 2.21
N MET A 154 -9.71 -9.88 1.99
CA MET A 154 -8.65 -8.87 1.92
C MET A 154 -7.86 -8.79 3.23
N ASN A 155 -6.55 -8.97 3.15
CA ASN A 155 -5.64 -8.70 4.25
C ASN A 155 -5.50 -7.18 4.50
N LEU A 156 -4.91 -6.81 5.64
CA LEU A 156 -4.73 -5.39 6.01
C LEU A 156 -3.92 -4.61 4.97
N GLU A 157 -2.89 -5.21 4.38
CA GLU A 157 -2.07 -4.57 3.34
C GLU A 157 -2.92 -4.16 2.13
N THR A 158 -3.79 -5.06 1.66
CA THR A 158 -4.68 -4.82 0.52
C THR A 158 -5.66 -3.69 0.81
N LEU A 159 -6.18 -3.62 2.05
CA LEU A 159 -7.06 -2.52 2.47
C LEU A 159 -6.31 -1.18 2.53
N GLU A 160 -5.06 -1.16 2.99
CA GLU A 160 -4.25 0.06 2.99
C GLU A 160 -3.89 0.51 1.58
N VAL A 161 -3.55 -0.41 0.68
CA VAL A 161 -3.33 -0.10 -0.74
C VAL A 161 -4.61 0.40 -1.40
N GLN A 162 -5.77 -0.21 -1.12
CA GLN A 162 -7.07 0.28 -1.61
C GLN A 162 -7.35 1.70 -1.14
N ARG A 163 -7.10 1.98 0.16
CA ARG A 163 -7.27 3.32 0.72
C ARG A 163 -6.34 4.31 0.04
N LEU A 164 -5.08 3.97 -0.17
CA LEU A 164 -4.11 4.81 -0.87
C LEU A 164 -4.54 5.11 -2.31
N LEU A 165 -5.01 4.09 -3.04
CA LEU A 165 -5.54 4.25 -4.40
C LEU A 165 -6.77 5.16 -4.45
N SER A 166 -7.55 5.24 -3.37
CA SER A 166 -8.69 6.16 -3.30
C SER A 166 -8.29 7.64 -3.32
N TYR A 167 -7.02 7.94 -3.01
CA TYR A 167 -6.51 9.31 -3.00
C TYR A 167 -5.74 9.70 -4.27
N LYS A 168 -5.64 8.81 -5.25
CA LYS A 168 -4.85 9.02 -6.49
C LYS A 168 -5.18 10.33 -7.22
N ASN A 169 -6.46 10.71 -7.18
CA ASN A 169 -6.99 11.89 -7.87
C ASN A 169 -7.41 13.01 -6.89
N GLU A 170 -7.13 12.86 -5.59
CA GLU A 170 -7.49 13.86 -4.58
C GLU A 170 -6.48 15.02 -4.56
N ALA A 171 -6.91 16.15 -3.98
CA ALA A 171 -6.05 17.33 -3.82
C ALA A 171 -4.75 17.00 -3.07
N GLY A 172 -4.84 16.14 -2.06
CA GLY A 172 -3.69 15.72 -1.26
C GLY A 172 -3.93 14.44 -0.48
N TRP A 173 -2.85 13.77 -0.11
CA TRP A 173 -2.84 12.60 0.76
C TRP A 173 -1.51 12.46 1.49
N ALA A 174 -1.53 11.77 2.62
CA ALA A 174 -0.30 11.41 3.32
C ALA A 174 -0.43 10.06 4.04
N LEU A 175 0.67 9.31 4.00
CA LEU A 175 0.89 8.07 4.72
C LEU A 175 2.06 8.27 5.68
N LEU A 176 1.79 8.09 6.97
CA LEU A 176 2.80 8.02 8.02
C LEU A 176 3.04 6.55 8.35
N SER A 177 4.29 6.10 8.25
CA SER A 177 4.73 4.80 8.77
C SER A 177 5.78 4.97 9.86
N LYS A 178 5.93 3.92 10.66
CA LYS A 178 7.11 3.67 11.48
C LYS A 178 7.69 2.34 11.04
N GLY A 179 8.87 2.37 10.45
CA GLY A 179 9.39 1.20 9.73
C GLY A 179 8.42 0.75 8.63
N SER A 180 8.11 -0.54 8.64
CA SER A 180 7.13 -1.18 7.73
C SER A 180 5.68 -1.10 8.23
N THR A 181 5.44 -0.51 9.40
CA THR A 181 4.11 -0.44 10.01
C THR A 181 3.41 0.89 9.71
N VAL A 182 2.19 0.83 9.19
CA VAL A 182 1.36 2.03 8.98
C VAL A 182 0.89 2.60 10.31
N VAL A 183 1.18 3.88 10.54
CA VAL A 183 0.59 4.66 11.63
C VAL A 183 -0.76 5.21 11.18
N THR A 184 -0.76 5.91 10.04
CA THR A 184 -1.96 6.49 9.40
C THR A 184 -1.77 6.54 7.89
N ASN A 185 -2.85 6.37 7.14
CA ASN A 185 -2.93 6.52 5.70
C ASN A 185 -4.23 7.29 5.46
N GLY A 186 -4.14 8.53 5.02
CA GLY A 186 -5.26 9.44 5.15
C GLY A 186 -5.37 10.52 4.09
N HIS A 187 -6.60 11.01 3.95
CA HIS A 187 -6.94 12.10 3.07
C HIS A 187 -6.23 13.39 3.50
N GLY A 188 -5.78 14.17 2.51
CA GLY A 188 -4.91 15.32 2.73
C GLY A 188 -5.52 16.40 3.61
N SER A 189 -6.84 16.60 3.57
CA SER A 189 -7.51 17.58 4.45
C SER A 189 -7.35 17.25 5.93
N ILE A 190 -7.40 15.96 6.29
CA ILE A 190 -7.34 15.50 7.67
C ILE A 190 -5.89 15.47 8.13
N VAL A 191 -5.00 14.86 7.35
CA VAL A 191 -3.60 14.71 7.75
C VAL A 191 -2.91 16.08 7.84
N LEU A 192 -3.19 17.01 6.93
CA LEU A 192 -2.71 18.38 7.03
C LEU A 192 -3.20 19.03 8.33
N LYS A 193 -4.48 18.87 8.67
CA LYS A 193 -5.04 19.43 9.91
C LYS A 193 -4.39 18.83 11.16
N VAL A 194 -4.10 17.52 11.18
CA VAL A 194 -3.36 16.90 12.30
C VAL A 194 -2.00 17.56 12.49
N VAL A 195 -1.26 17.79 11.40
CA VAL A 195 0.06 18.43 11.43
C VAL A 195 -0.05 19.89 11.87
N GLU A 196 -1.03 20.64 11.38
CA GLU A 196 -1.27 22.04 11.75
C GLU A 196 -1.69 22.21 13.21
N GLU A 197 -2.41 21.24 13.76
CA GLU A 197 -2.88 21.25 15.14
C GLU A 197 -1.89 20.65 16.13
N PHE A 198 -0.62 20.42 15.74
CA PHE A 198 0.39 19.82 16.61
C PHE A 198 0.47 20.50 17.99
N GLU A 199 0.44 21.83 18.04
CA GLU A 199 0.46 22.57 19.31
C GLU A 199 -0.69 22.20 20.26
N LYS A 200 -1.84 21.75 19.74
CA LYS A 200 -3.00 21.34 20.54
C LYS A 200 -2.86 19.94 21.13
N TRP A 201 -2.02 19.09 20.54
CA TRP A 201 -1.90 17.68 20.95
C TRP A 201 -0.48 17.24 21.31
N LYS A 202 0.52 18.11 21.19
CA LYS A 202 1.93 17.84 21.52
C LYS A 202 2.13 17.29 22.94
N ASP A 203 1.31 17.73 23.90
CA ASP A 203 1.36 17.24 25.29
C ASP A 203 1.08 15.74 25.39
N ARG A 204 0.35 15.16 24.42
CA ARG A 204 0.14 13.70 24.36
C ARG A 204 1.45 12.96 24.12
N VAL A 205 2.38 13.53 23.35
CA VAL A 205 3.71 12.98 23.11
C VAL A 205 4.56 13.07 24.38
N VAL A 206 4.47 14.21 25.09
CA VAL A 206 5.22 14.45 26.35
C VAL A 206 4.71 13.55 27.48
N ASN A 207 3.40 13.31 27.55
CA ASN A 207 2.75 12.51 28.59
C ASN A 207 2.86 10.98 28.36
N ASN A 208 4.03 10.51 27.91
CA ASN A 208 4.39 9.10 27.70
C ASN A 208 3.59 8.34 26.61
N LYS A 209 2.89 9.01 25.67
CA LYS A 209 2.45 8.31 24.45
C LYS A 209 3.53 8.40 23.38
N SER A 210 3.73 7.31 22.65
CA SER A 210 4.55 7.36 21.43
C SER A 210 3.96 8.37 20.44
N PHE A 211 4.83 9.02 19.66
CA PHE A 211 4.39 9.91 18.58
C PHE A 211 3.39 9.22 17.64
N ALA A 212 3.64 7.96 17.26
CA ALA A 212 2.74 7.15 16.45
C ALA A 212 1.31 7.11 17.04
N THR A 213 1.21 6.79 18.34
CA THR A 213 -0.08 6.69 19.04
C THR A 213 -0.76 8.05 19.14
N ALA A 214 -0.04 9.10 19.55
CA ALA A 214 -0.59 10.44 19.69
C ALA A 214 -1.10 10.99 18.35
N PHE A 215 -0.32 10.79 17.27
CA PHE A 215 -0.68 11.18 15.92
C PHE A 215 -1.94 10.45 15.45
N LYS A 216 -1.97 9.12 15.60
CA LYS A 216 -3.11 8.28 15.21
C LYS A 216 -4.38 8.63 15.99
N ASP A 217 -4.28 8.91 17.29
CA ASP A 217 -5.41 9.35 18.12
C ASP A 217 -5.98 10.69 17.63
N CYS A 218 -5.11 11.66 17.32
CA CYS A 218 -5.53 12.95 16.77
C CYS A 218 -6.17 12.79 15.40
N TYR A 219 -5.55 12.00 14.52
CA TYR A 219 -6.10 11.68 13.21
C TYR A 219 -7.50 11.05 13.31
N ASN A 220 -7.68 10.03 14.16
CA ASN A 220 -8.96 9.37 14.32
C ASN A 220 -10.03 10.31 14.86
N MET A 221 -9.70 11.16 15.84
CA MET A 221 -10.62 12.17 16.38
C MET A 221 -11.11 13.14 15.29
N LEU A 222 -10.21 13.60 14.42
CA LEU A 222 -10.58 14.47 13.29
C LEU A 222 -11.34 13.70 12.21
N ASN A 223 -10.93 12.48 11.88
CA ASN A 223 -11.58 11.66 10.85
C ASN A 223 -13.00 11.26 11.24
N SER A 224 -13.27 10.96 12.52
CA SER A 224 -14.62 10.66 13.00
C SER A 224 -15.61 11.82 12.84
N SER A 225 -15.13 13.06 12.74
CA SER A 225 -15.96 14.24 12.51
C SER A 225 -16.31 14.47 11.03
N THR A 226 -15.77 13.65 10.13
CA THR A 226 -15.92 13.79 8.68
C THR A 226 -16.50 12.54 8.05
N THR A 227 -17.52 12.70 7.21
CA THR A 227 -18.15 11.58 6.50
C THR A 227 -17.57 11.49 5.08
N TYR A 228 -16.34 10.99 4.94
CA TYR A 228 -15.76 10.73 3.62
C TYR A 228 -16.10 9.32 3.14
N CYS A 229 -16.44 9.19 1.86
CA CYS A 229 -16.51 7.91 1.16
C CYS A 229 -15.34 7.82 0.18
N CYS A 230 -14.70 6.66 0.10
CA CYS A 230 -13.65 6.41 -0.88
C CYS A 230 -14.24 6.44 -2.30
N ARG A 231 -13.49 7.03 -3.23
CA ARG A 231 -13.67 6.83 -4.67
C ARG A 231 -12.39 6.18 -5.19
N VAL A 232 -12.50 5.08 -5.91
CA VAL A 232 -11.33 4.42 -6.52
C VAL A 232 -11.60 4.28 -8.01
N ASP A 233 -10.74 4.87 -8.84
CA ASP A 233 -10.86 4.80 -10.30
C ASP A 233 -9.86 3.77 -10.86
N PHE A 234 -10.38 2.75 -11.55
CA PHE A 234 -9.55 1.76 -12.27
C PHE A 234 -9.72 1.91 -13.79
N PRO A 235 -8.65 1.78 -14.58
CA PRO A 235 -8.78 1.72 -16.03
C PRO A 235 -9.53 0.46 -16.46
N SER A 236 -10.48 0.61 -17.39
CA SER A 236 -11.40 -0.45 -17.84
C SER A 236 -10.74 -1.66 -18.49
N GLU A 237 -9.48 -1.53 -18.91
CA GLU A 237 -8.71 -2.57 -19.60
C GLU A 237 -8.22 -3.70 -18.68
N LYS A 238 -8.46 -3.62 -17.36
CA LYS A 238 -8.03 -4.65 -16.43
C LYS A 238 -9.07 -5.75 -16.29
N GLU A 239 -8.71 -6.97 -16.72
CA GLU A 239 -9.56 -8.16 -16.77
C GLU A 239 -10.03 -8.70 -15.39
N ASN A 240 -9.74 -8.03 -14.27
CA ASN A 240 -10.02 -8.52 -12.91
C ASN A 240 -10.55 -7.43 -11.95
N ILE A 241 -11.28 -6.43 -12.45
CA ILE A 241 -11.91 -5.43 -11.56
C ILE A 241 -13.02 -6.13 -10.75
N PRO A 242 -12.99 -6.06 -9.41
CA PRO A 242 -14.02 -6.69 -8.59
C PRO A 242 -15.39 -6.06 -8.85
N ILE A 243 -16.40 -6.91 -9.08
CA ILE A 243 -17.78 -6.47 -9.31
C ILE A 243 -18.37 -5.79 -8.06
N THR A 244 -17.89 -6.16 -6.88
CA THR A 244 -18.28 -5.56 -5.60
C THR A 244 -17.05 -5.18 -4.79
N MET A 245 -17.07 -3.96 -4.24
CA MET A 245 -16.04 -3.44 -3.34
C MET A 245 -16.69 -2.80 -2.11
N THR A 246 -15.92 -2.66 -1.04
CA THR A 246 -16.34 -2.14 0.26
C THR A 246 -15.44 -0.97 0.57
N CYS A 247 -16.03 0.15 0.92
CA CYS A 247 -15.32 1.37 1.26
C CYS A 247 -14.44 1.16 2.50
N THR A 248 -13.17 1.54 2.42
CA THR A 248 -12.20 1.41 3.53
C THR A 248 -12.44 2.42 4.66
N GLU A 249 -13.16 3.50 4.38
CA GLU A 249 -13.60 4.49 5.39
C GLU A 249 -14.96 4.14 5.98
N CYS A 250 -16.03 4.11 5.18
CA CYS A 250 -17.40 3.98 5.68
C CYS A 250 -17.93 2.54 5.75
N ARG A 251 -17.16 1.55 5.28
CA ARG A 251 -17.51 0.11 5.29
C ARG A 251 -18.77 -0.29 4.52
N ARG A 252 -19.39 0.63 3.78
CA ARG A 252 -20.52 0.34 2.88
C ARG A 252 -20.02 -0.27 1.57
N ALA A 253 -20.89 -1.03 0.91
CA ALA A 253 -20.66 -1.45 -0.46
C ALA A 253 -20.51 -0.21 -1.37
N MET A 254 -19.52 -0.24 -2.24
CA MET A 254 -19.25 0.82 -3.21
C MET A 254 -20.09 0.60 -4.46
N GLU A 255 -20.55 1.69 -5.07
CA GLU A 255 -21.22 1.67 -6.37
C GLU A 255 -20.18 1.66 -7.49
N THR A 256 -20.48 0.92 -8.57
CA THR A 256 -19.63 0.86 -9.76
C THR A 256 -20.08 1.94 -10.75
N LEU A 257 -19.18 2.88 -11.05
CA LEU A 257 -19.38 3.90 -12.08
C LEU A 257 -18.49 3.61 -13.29
N ILE A 258 -19.09 3.44 -14.46
CA ILE A 258 -18.38 3.34 -15.74
C ILE A 258 -18.40 4.72 -16.40
N SER A 259 -17.25 5.23 -16.81
CA SER A 259 -17.13 6.52 -17.49
C SER A 259 -16.43 6.38 -18.84
N TYR A 260 -16.95 7.08 -19.86
CA TYR A 260 -16.36 7.14 -21.20
C TYR A 260 -15.66 8.49 -21.36
N LYS A 261 -14.41 8.48 -21.83
CA LYS A 261 -13.66 9.70 -22.16
C LYS A 261 -13.33 9.71 -23.65
N CYS A 262 -13.63 10.82 -24.32
CA CYS A 262 -13.27 11.05 -25.72
C CYS A 262 -11.81 11.52 -25.81
N CYS A 263 -11.05 11.04 -26.80
CA CYS A 263 -9.62 11.32 -26.96
C CYS A 263 -9.30 12.67 -27.65
N HIS A 264 -10.29 13.52 -27.88
CA HIS A 264 -10.09 14.75 -28.64
C HIS A 264 -9.60 15.89 -27.74
N ILE A 265 -8.38 16.36 -28.02
CA ILE A 265 -7.92 17.69 -27.60
C ILE A 265 -8.63 18.68 -28.53
N TYR A 266 -9.61 19.43 -28.03
CA TYR A 266 -10.17 20.54 -28.79
C TYR A 266 -9.08 21.62 -28.94
N GLY A 267 -8.32 21.57 -30.04
CA GLY A 267 -7.73 22.78 -30.60
C GLY A 267 -8.87 23.71 -31.03
N PRO A 268 -8.73 25.04 -30.88
CA PRO A 268 -9.78 25.96 -31.29
C PRO A 268 -10.12 25.71 -32.77
N LEU A 269 -11.41 25.52 -33.04
CA LEU A 269 -11.95 25.42 -34.40
C LEU A 269 -11.49 26.66 -35.18
N LYS A 270 -10.55 26.47 -36.12
CA LYS A 270 -10.32 27.46 -37.15
C LYS A 270 -11.51 27.41 -38.09
N GLU A 271 -12.43 28.33 -37.91
CA GLU A 271 -13.41 28.68 -38.93
C GLU A 271 -12.63 29.06 -40.20
N HIS A 272 -12.79 28.25 -41.25
CA HIS A 272 -12.43 28.65 -42.60
C HIS A 272 -13.72 29.08 -43.31
N HIS A 273 -13.67 30.33 -43.77
CA HIS A 273 -14.65 31.08 -44.56
C HIS A 273 -15.35 30.28 -45.66
#